data_AF-A0A2N9MG15-F1
#
_entry.id   AF-A0A2N9MG15-F1
#
_cell.length_a   1.000
_cell.length_b   1.000
_cell.length_c   1.000
_cell.angle_alpha   90.00
_cell.angle_beta   90.00
_cell.angle_gamma   90.00
#
_symmetry.space_group_name_H-M   'P 1'
#
loop_
_entity.id
_entity.type
_entity.pdbx_description
1 polymer ?
#
loop_
_entity_poly.entity_id
_entity_poly.type
_entity_poly.pdbx_seq_one_letter_code
_entity_poly.pdbx_strand_id
1 'polypeptide(L)'
;MGTRDSDEDDVEREKRIAELKRQAQELAGGEMVEGGAEDTPPEVAEGFWKHVVDYEKAPWTTNFKQLEEAGIELPAPDTLSDEQLTKKLWEVIRALALLRVFLEQTDHLSDRELYTELWQDMLREEVKAMPPDPDGAWHLSPLGGCSEEDIQLDMKYYADEEWRRKWQEEYPDFVMPEHEDPPYDRDRLLPHPDYGPPSEPDSVN
;
A
#
# COMPACT_ATOMS: atom_id res chain seq x y z
N MET A 1 -20.61 -9.00 -41.67
CA MET A 1 -19.75 -10.12 -41.26
C MET A 1 -18.79 -9.56 -40.23
N GLY A 2 -19.09 -9.65 -38.94
CA GLY A 2 -18.28 -9.02 -37.89
C GLY A 2 -18.78 -9.20 -36.46
N THR A 3 -19.90 -9.91 -36.24
CA THR A 3 -20.53 -10.08 -34.91
C THR A 3 -20.35 -11.49 -34.33
N ARG A 4 -19.70 -12.42 -35.04
CA ARG A 4 -19.59 -13.82 -34.60
C ARG A 4 -18.30 -14.11 -33.81
N ASP A 5 -17.25 -13.35 -34.09
CA ASP A 5 -15.95 -13.44 -33.39
C ASP A 5 -16.03 -12.77 -32.00
N SER A 6 -16.72 -11.63 -31.87
CA SER A 6 -16.86 -10.91 -30.60
C SER A 6 -17.60 -11.72 -29.55
N ASP A 7 -18.71 -12.36 -29.95
CA ASP A 7 -19.56 -13.13 -29.04
C ASP A 7 -18.86 -14.42 -28.56
N GLU A 8 -17.98 -15.01 -29.39
CA GLU A 8 -17.16 -16.17 -29.01
C GLU A 8 -16.02 -15.78 -28.05
N ASP A 9 -15.36 -14.65 -28.30
CA ASP A 9 -14.30 -14.11 -27.42
C ASP A 9 -14.83 -13.72 -26.03
N ASP A 10 -16.03 -13.16 -25.96
CA ASP A 10 -16.69 -12.78 -24.71
C ASP A 10 -17.06 -14.02 -23.88
N VAL A 11 -17.61 -15.06 -24.51
CA VAL A 11 -17.93 -16.33 -23.83
C VAL A 11 -16.67 -17.02 -23.31
N GLU A 12 -15.58 -17.02 -24.08
CA GLU A 12 -14.31 -17.58 -23.61
C GLU A 12 -13.72 -16.77 -22.45
N ARG A 13 -13.91 -15.46 -22.45
CA ARG A 13 -13.49 -14.59 -21.34
C ARG A 13 -14.26 -14.84 -20.07
N GLU A 14 -15.59 -14.96 -20.15
CA GLU A 14 -16.43 -15.33 -19.02
C GLU A 14 -16.00 -16.66 -18.40
N LYS A 15 -15.64 -17.66 -19.23
CA LYS A 15 -15.09 -18.93 -18.75
C LYS A 15 -13.76 -18.76 -18.02
N ARG A 16 -12.85 -17.92 -18.52
CA ARG A 16 -11.57 -17.63 -17.84
C ARG A 16 -11.79 -16.94 -16.50
N ILE A 17 -12.70 -15.97 -16.44
CA ILE A 17 -13.08 -15.29 -15.19
C ILE A 17 -13.66 -16.30 -14.19
N ALA A 18 -14.60 -17.15 -14.62
CA ALA A 18 -15.19 -18.17 -13.76
C ALA A 18 -14.15 -19.16 -13.21
N GLU A 19 -13.17 -19.54 -14.03
CA GLU A 19 -12.06 -20.40 -13.61
C GLU A 19 -11.13 -19.70 -12.61
N LEU A 20 -10.81 -18.42 -12.81
CA LEU A 20 -10.01 -17.64 -11.86
C LEU A 20 -10.70 -17.51 -10.50
N LYS A 21 -12.01 -17.25 -10.49
CA LYS A 21 -12.83 -17.21 -9.26
C LYS A 21 -12.79 -18.55 -8.50
N ARG A 22 -12.91 -19.66 -9.23
CA ARG A 22 -12.81 -21.01 -8.65
C ARG A 22 -11.43 -21.23 -8.01
N GLN A 23 -10.36 -20.84 -8.70
CA GLN A 23 -9.00 -20.93 -8.15
C GLN A 23 -8.82 -20.07 -6.91
N ALA A 24 -9.31 -18.83 -6.92
CA ALA A 24 -9.25 -17.93 -5.76
C ALA A 24 -9.96 -18.54 -4.54
N GLN A 25 -11.17 -19.08 -4.74
CA GLN A 25 -11.91 -19.75 -3.67
C GLN A 25 -11.17 -20.97 -3.12
N GLU A 26 -10.56 -21.78 -3.98
CA GLU A 26 -9.76 -22.94 -3.55
C GLU A 26 -8.53 -22.52 -2.73
N LEU A 27 -7.84 -21.46 -3.15
CA LEU A 27 -6.68 -20.92 -2.44
C LEU A 27 -7.04 -20.28 -1.10
N ALA A 28 -8.20 -19.65 -1.00
CA ALA A 28 -8.75 -19.06 0.22
C ALA A 28 -9.30 -20.09 1.22
N GLY A 29 -9.15 -21.40 0.95
CA GLY A 29 -9.63 -22.46 1.85
C GLY A 29 -11.11 -22.80 1.72
N GLY A 30 -11.76 -22.37 0.63
CA GLY A 30 -13.13 -22.75 0.26
C GLY A 30 -14.22 -21.73 0.59
N GLU A 31 -13.91 -20.71 1.40
CA GLU A 31 -14.83 -19.62 1.73
C GLU A 31 -14.34 -18.31 1.08
N MET A 32 -15.18 -17.71 0.23
CA MET A 32 -14.86 -16.47 -0.47
C MET A 32 -16.15 -15.65 -0.64
N VAL A 33 -16.09 -14.36 -0.32
CA VAL A 33 -17.16 -13.40 -0.62
C VAL A 33 -16.74 -12.64 -1.87
N GLU A 34 -17.59 -12.65 -2.88
CA GLU A 34 -17.41 -11.86 -4.10
C GLU A 34 -18.30 -10.61 -4.07
N GLY A 35 -17.75 -9.48 -4.50
CA GLY A 35 -18.48 -8.24 -4.78
C GLY A 35 -17.94 -7.58 -6.05
N GLY A 36 -18.78 -6.81 -6.74
CA GLY A 36 -18.41 -6.08 -7.95
C GLY A 36 -19.50 -5.12 -8.40
N ALA A 37 -19.16 -4.15 -9.25
CA ALA A 37 -20.12 -3.27 -9.88
C ALA A 37 -20.79 -3.97 -11.07
N GLU A 38 -22.10 -3.72 -11.28
CA GLU A 38 -22.89 -4.38 -12.34
C GLU A 38 -22.31 -4.14 -13.75
N ASP A 39 -21.63 -3.01 -13.98
CA ASP A 39 -21.12 -2.60 -15.29
C ASP A 39 -19.59 -2.72 -15.43
N THR A 40 -18.94 -3.61 -14.66
CA THR A 40 -17.49 -3.80 -14.75
C THR A 40 -17.11 -4.40 -16.11
N PRO A 41 -16.24 -3.75 -16.91
CA PRO A 41 -15.82 -4.31 -18.20
C PRO A 41 -15.14 -5.68 -18.03
N PRO A 42 -15.42 -6.67 -18.87
CA PRO A 42 -14.89 -8.04 -18.72
C PRO A 42 -13.35 -8.12 -18.67
N GLU A 43 -12.62 -7.25 -19.38
CA GLU A 43 -11.16 -7.11 -19.28
C GLU A 43 -10.69 -6.72 -17.88
N VAL A 44 -11.39 -5.80 -17.23
CA VAL A 44 -11.07 -5.32 -15.89
C VAL A 44 -11.36 -6.44 -14.89
N ALA A 45 -12.49 -7.11 -15.03
CA ALA A 45 -12.83 -8.26 -14.20
C ALA A 45 -11.81 -9.41 -14.34
N GLU A 46 -11.41 -9.74 -15.56
CA GLU A 46 -10.37 -10.76 -15.81
C GLU A 46 -9.03 -10.38 -15.18
N GLY A 47 -8.58 -9.12 -15.36
CA GLY A 47 -7.36 -8.60 -14.77
C GLY A 47 -7.38 -8.65 -13.24
N PHE A 48 -8.48 -8.20 -12.62
CA PHE A 48 -8.68 -8.26 -11.17
C PHE A 48 -8.57 -9.69 -10.63
N TRP A 49 -9.33 -10.64 -11.21
CA TRP A 49 -9.33 -12.02 -10.74
C TRP A 49 -7.98 -12.71 -10.96
N LYS A 50 -7.27 -12.34 -12.03
CA LYS A 50 -5.88 -12.78 -12.23
C LYS A 50 -4.99 -12.27 -11.09
N HIS A 51 -5.09 -10.99 -10.73
CA HIS A 51 -4.32 -10.41 -9.64
C HIS A 51 -4.62 -11.09 -8.29
N VAL A 52 -5.90 -11.35 -7.98
CA VAL A 52 -6.30 -12.08 -6.76
C VAL A 52 -5.64 -13.46 -6.71
N VAL A 53 -5.72 -14.22 -7.79
CA VAL A 53 -5.10 -15.56 -7.85
C VAL A 53 -3.58 -15.50 -7.71
N ASP A 54 -2.93 -14.52 -8.36
CA ASP A 54 -1.48 -14.32 -8.25
C ASP A 54 -1.08 -13.94 -6.80
N TYR A 55 -1.85 -13.08 -6.14
CA TYR A 55 -1.67 -12.68 -4.74
C TYR A 55 -1.80 -13.86 -3.78
N GLU A 56 -2.86 -14.65 -3.91
CA GLU A 56 -3.08 -15.81 -3.05
C GLU A 56 -1.97 -16.86 -3.20
N LYS A 57 -1.48 -17.07 -4.43
CA LYS A 57 -0.35 -17.98 -4.73
C LYS A 57 1.00 -17.46 -4.29
N ALA A 58 1.18 -16.15 -4.18
CA ALA A 58 2.48 -15.56 -3.86
C ALA A 58 2.97 -16.05 -2.49
N PRO A 59 4.28 -16.36 -2.35
CA PRO A 59 4.83 -16.77 -1.08
C PRO A 59 4.90 -15.58 -0.12
N TRP A 60 4.83 -15.88 1.18
CA TRP A 60 5.09 -14.90 2.22
C TRP A 60 6.57 -14.54 2.30
N THR A 61 6.85 -13.27 2.56
CA THR A 61 8.18 -12.69 2.75
C THR A 61 8.07 -11.46 3.67
N THR A 62 9.14 -10.68 3.77
CA THR A 62 9.15 -9.36 4.40
C THR A 62 9.86 -8.37 3.50
N ASN A 63 9.58 -7.06 3.66
CA ASN A 63 10.32 -6.03 2.92
C ASN A 63 11.81 -6.04 3.28
N PHE A 64 12.16 -6.39 4.52
CA PHE A 64 13.53 -6.59 4.97
C PHE A 64 14.25 -7.63 4.12
N LYS A 65 13.64 -8.81 3.96
CA LYS A 65 14.22 -9.91 3.17
C LYS A 65 14.30 -9.56 1.68
N GLN A 66 13.26 -8.93 1.14
CA GLN A 66 13.26 -8.50 -0.27
C GLN A 66 14.39 -7.48 -0.55
N LEU A 67 14.64 -6.56 0.37
CA LEU A 67 15.75 -5.62 0.29
C LEU A 67 17.11 -6.31 0.38
N GLU A 68 17.30 -7.27 1.29
CA GLU A 68 18.53 -8.05 1.39
C GLU A 68 18.81 -8.86 0.11
N GLU A 69 17.78 -9.49 -0.47
CA GLU A 69 17.87 -10.23 -1.72
C GLU A 69 18.19 -9.32 -2.92
N ALA A 70 17.78 -8.05 -2.86
CA ALA A 70 18.15 -7.01 -3.82
C ALA A 70 19.56 -6.43 -3.58
N GLY A 71 20.29 -6.92 -2.57
CA GLY A 71 21.65 -6.49 -2.25
C GLY A 71 21.73 -5.23 -1.38
N ILE A 72 20.64 -4.82 -0.74
CA ILE A 72 20.61 -3.70 0.19
C ILE A 72 21.01 -4.20 1.58
N GLU A 73 22.15 -3.73 2.07
CA GLU A 73 22.56 -4.01 3.45
C GLU A 73 21.76 -3.16 4.44
N LEU A 74 21.19 -3.81 5.45
CA LEU A 74 20.36 -3.21 6.52
C LEU A 74 21.04 -3.33 7.89
N PRO A 75 22.12 -2.55 8.16
CA PRO A 75 22.82 -2.59 9.44
C PRO A 75 21.93 -2.06 10.58
N ALA A 76 22.18 -2.54 11.80
CA ALA A 76 21.43 -2.09 12.97
C ALA A 76 21.64 -0.58 13.23
N PRO A 77 20.60 0.16 13.65
CA PRO A 77 20.66 1.62 13.81
C PRO A 77 21.79 2.11 14.73
N ASP A 78 22.09 1.37 15.81
CA ASP A 78 23.11 1.71 16.79
C ASP A 78 24.55 1.59 16.26
N THR A 79 24.73 0.95 15.10
CA THR A 79 26.04 0.80 14.45
C THR A 79 26.39 1.95 13.51
N LEU A 80 25.44 2.86 13.26
CA LEU A 80 25.58 3.98 12.33
C LEU A 80 25.66 5.30 13.09
N SER A 81 26.55 6.20 12.66
CA SER A 81 26.43 7.62 13.01
C SER A 81 25.20 8.24 12.34
N ASP A 82 24.74 9.40 12.82
CA ASP A 82 23.57 10.08 12.23
C ASP A 82 23.78 10.37 10.73
N GLU A 83 24.98 10.80 10.32
CA GLU A 83 25.28 11.06 8.90
C GLU A 83 25.21 9.77 8.05
N GLN A 84 25.72 8.66 8.57
CA GLN A 84 25.65 7.36 7.88
C GLN A 84 24.21 6.85 7.82
N LEU A 85 23.45 7.06 8.90
CA LEU A 85 22.08 6.66 9.04
C LEU A 85 21.18 7.41 8.04
N THR A 86 21.28 8.73 7.94
CA THR A 86 20.54 9.51 6.93
C THR A 86 20.79 8.98 5.52
N LYS A 87 22.05 8.71 5.17
CA LYS A 87 22.39 8.16 3.84
C LYS A 87 21.76 6.78 3.62
N LYS A 88 21.82 5.91 4.64
CA LYS A 88 21.25 4.57 4.60
C LYS A 88 19.72 4.59 4.54
N LEU A 89 19.06 5.45 5.31
CA LEU A 89 17.61 5.66 5.26
C LEU A 89 17.16 6.00 3.83
N TRP A 90 17.83 6.97 3.19
CA TRP A 90 17.51 7.35 1.82
C TRP A 90 17.79 6.27 0.78
N GLU A 91 18.79 5.41 1.01
CA GLU A 91 19.03 4.21 0.19
C GLU A 91 17.86 3.23 0.31
N VAL A 92 17.41 2.96 1.54
CA VAL A 92 16.26 2.09 1.82
C VAL A 92 14.98 2.64 1.20
N ILE A 93 14.68 3.94 1.38
CA ILE A 93 13.51 4.60 0.79
C ILE A 93 13.46 4.41 -0.73
N ARG A 94 14.58 4.62 -1.42
CA ARG A 94 14.64 4.43 -2.87
C ARG A 94 14.51 2.97 -3.29
N ALA A 95 15.10 2.05 -2.52
CA ALA A 95 15.00 0.62 -2.80
C ALA A 95 13.56 0.10 -2.60
N LEU A 96 12.87 0.56 -1.55
CA LEU A 96 11.45 0.29 -1.33
C LEU A 96 10.60 0.79 -2.50
N ALA A 97 10.86 2.02 -2.98
CA ALA A 97 10.12 2.56 -4.11
C ALA A 97 10.28 1.73 -5.41
N LEU A 98 11.44 1.10 -5.62
CA LEU A 98 11.65 0.15 -6.72
C LEU A 98 10.84 -1.15 -6.56
N LEU A 99 10.50 -1.52 -5.32
CA LEU A 99 9.58 -2.60 -4.99
C LEU A 99 8.11 -2.14 -4.97
N ARG A 100 7.81 -0.90 -5.38
CA ARG A 100 6.48 -0.26 -5.31
C ARG A 100 5.94 -0.14 -3.88
N VAL A 101 6.84 -0.05 -2.90
CA VAL A 101 6.54 0.23 -1.50
C VAL A 101 6.93 1.68 -1.20
N PHE A 102 5.98 2.51 -0.80
CA PHE A 102 6.15 3.94 -0.60
C PHE A 102 5.92 4.29 0.87
N LEU A 103 6.76 5.18 1.40
CA LEU A 103 6.58 5.69 2.76
C LEU A 103 5.68 6.92 2.73
N GLU A 104 4.90 7.09 3.80
CA GLU A 104 4.10 8.28 4.04
C GLU A 104 4.01 8.61 5.54
N GLN A 105 3.62 9.84 5.85
CA GLN A 105 3.39 10.33 7.23
C GLN A 105 4.59 10.11 8.15
N THR A 106 5.78 10.52 7.71
CA THR A 106 7.02 10.21 8.43
C THR A 106 7.71 11.43 9.05
N ASP A 107 7.22 12.63 8.74
CA ASP A 107 7.79 13.91 9.21
C ASP A 107 7.77 14.13 10.73
N HIS A 108 7.01 13.35 11.49
CA HIS A 108 7.04 13.39 12.96
C HIS A 108 8.26 12.69 13.58
N LEU A 109 9.02 11.92 12.79
CA LEU A 109 10.20 11.18 13.22
C LEU A 109 11.48 11.78 12.62
N SER A 110 12.52 11.86 13.44
CA SER A 110 13.88 12.08 12.94
C SER A 110 14.32 10.93 12.04
N ASP A 111 15.35 11.15 11.23
CA ASP A 111 15.92 10.08 10.39
C ASP A 111 16.30 8.85 11.23
N ARG A 112 16.87 9.06 12.43
CA ARG A 112 17.25 7.98 13.34
C ARG A 112 16.05 7.22 13.86
N GLU A 113 15.00 7.92 14.28
CA GLU A 113 13.77 7.30 14.76
C GLU A 113 13.11 6.51 13.62
N LEU A 114 12.93 7.10 12.44
CA LEU A 114 12.33 6.40 11.31
C LEU A 114 13.14 5.17 10.89
N TYR A 115 14.46 5.30 10.73
CA TYR A 115 15.28 4.14 10.34
C TYR A 115 15.22 3.02 11.39
N THR A 116 15.15 3.40 12.67
CA THR A 116 15.01 2.43 13.77
C THR A 116 13.67 1.71 13.68
N GLU A 117 12.58 2.45 13.48
CA GLU A 117 11.23 1.91 13.32
C GLU A 117 11.15 0.94 12.13
N LEU A 118 11.62 1.39 10.96
CA LEU A 118 11.70 0.56 9.76
C LEU A 118 12.48 -0.73 10.01
N TRP A 119 13.65 -0.64 10.66
CA TRP A 119 14.54 -1.78 10.86
C TRP A 119 14.03 -2.77 11.92
N GLN A 120 13.39 -2.27 12.97
CA GLN A 120 12.91 -3.09 14.09
C GLN A 120 11.59 -3.77 13.78
N ASP A 121 10.65 -3.06 13.16
CA ASP A 121 9.28 -3.54 13.01
C ASP A 121 8.79 -3.51 11.56
N MET A 122 8.56 -2.33 10.97
CA MET A 122 7.81 -2.20 9.70
C MET A 122 8.35 -3.03 8.53
N LEU A 123 9.68 -3.15 8.39
CA LEU A 123 10.27 -3.97 7.32
C LEU A 123 10.12 -5.48 7.56
N ARG A 124 9.81 -5.90 8.79
CA ARG A 124 9.69 -7.30 9.23
C ARG A 124 8.27 -7.83 9.17
N GLU A 125 7.30 -6.97 8.91
CA GLU A 125 5.92 -7.37 8.66
C GLU A 125 5.83 -8.34 7.48
N GLU A 126 4.94 -9.33 7.61
CA GLU A 126 4.73 -10.33 6.57
C GLU A 126 3.95 -9.71 5.41
N VAL A 127 4.52 -9.82 4.21
CA VAL A 127 3.92 -9.37 2.96
C VAL A 127 3.97 -10.49 1.92
N LYS A 128 3.08 -10.41 0.92
CA LYS A 128 3.15 -11.30 -0.25
C LYS A 128 4.26 -10.84 -1.19
N ALA A 129 5.11 -11.76 -1.62
CA ALA A 129 6.17 -11.50 -2.60
C ALA A 129 5.58 -11.36 -4.01
N MET A 130 4.95 -10.22 -4.26
CA MET A 130 4.38 -9.87 -5.55
C MET A 130 5.44 -9.25 -6.46
N PRO A 131 5.43 -9.56 -7.77
CA PRO A 131 6.24 -8.80 -8.72
C PRO A 131 5.79 -7.32 -8.72
N PRO A 132 6.72 -6.35 -8.92
CA PRO A 132 6.34 -4.95 -9.03
C PRO A 132 5.31 -4.72 -10.14
N ASP A 133 4.16 -4.18 -9.76
CA ASP A 133 3.06 -3.81 -10.66
C ASP A 133 3.07 -2.29 -10.84
N PRO A 134 3.15 -1.75 -12.07
CA PRO A 134 3.08 -0.31 -12.29
C PRO A 134 1.77 0.31 -11.78
N ASP A 135 0.67 -0.45 -11.81
CA ASP A 135 -0.66 0.05 -11.44
C ASP A 135 -0.95 -0.15 -9.94
N GLY A 136 -0.16 -1.00 -9.25
CA GLY A 136 -0.28 -1.28 -7.82
C GLY A 136 0.78 -0.58 -6.98
N ALA A 137 0.42 -0.11 -5.78
CA ALA A 137 1.36 0.48 -4.82
C ALA A 137 1.05 0.00 -3.41
N TRP A 138 2.08 -0.29 -2.64
CA TRP A 138 2.00 -0.51 -1.19
C TRP A 138 2.41 0.76 -0.47
N HIS A 139 1.70 1.11 0.58
CA HIS A 139 2.00 2.25 1.44
C HIS A 139 2.37 1.76 2.82
N LEU A 140 3.44 2.33 3.37
CA LEU A 140 3.93 2.07 4.71
C LEU A 140 3.97 3.39 5.47
N SER A 141 3.25 3.42 6.59
CA SER A 141 3.20 4.57 7.48
C SER A 141 3.58 4.13 8.89
N PRO A 142 4.43 4.88 9.62
CA PRO A 142 4.66 4.65 11.04
C PRO A 142 3.37 4.70 11.88
N LEU A 143 2.30 5.32 11.34
CA LEU A 143 0.99 5.45 11.98
C LEU A 143 -0.02 4.39 11.48
N GLY A 144 0.43 3.44 10.66
CA GLY A 144 -0.45 2.42 10.05
C GLY A 144 -1.02 1.40 11.04
N GLY A 145 -0.45 1.29 12.25
CA GLY A 145 -0.90 0.36 13.30
C GLY A 145 -2.28 0.68 13.87
N CYS A 146 -2.80 1.89 13.63
CA CYS A 146 -4.09 2.37 14.12
C CYS A 146 -4.27 2.23 15.65
N SER A 147 -3.16 2.27 16.40
CA SER A 147 -3.21 2.33 17.86
C SER A 147 -3.77 3.67 18.34
N GLU A 148 -4.14 3.77 19.62
CA GLU A 148 -4.58 5.06 20.18
C GLU A 148 -3.48 6.13 20.06
N GLU A 149 -2.21 5.74 20.18
CA GLU A 149 -1.07 6.63 19.99
C GLU A 149 -0.93 7.06 18.53
N ASP A 150 -1.11 6.14 17.58
CA ASP A 150 -1.03 6.45 16.15
C ASP A 150 -2.14 7.44 15.74
N ILE A 151 -3.36 7.22 16.22
CA ILE A 151 -4.49 8.13 15.98
C ILE A 151 -4.21 9.50 16.58
N GLN A 152 -3.64 9.56 17.79
CA GLN A 152 -3.27 10.83 18.41
C GLN A 152 -2.19 11.58 17.60
N LEU A 153 -1.18 10.86 17.09
CA LEU A 153 -0.13 11.43 16.26
C LEU A 153 -0.65 11.89 14.89
N ASP A 154 -1.52 11.10 14.26
CA ASP A 154 -2.20 11.46 13.01
C ASP A 154 -3.02 12.74 13.17
N MET A 155 -3.86 12.77 14.21
CA MET A 155 -4.69 13.93 14.53
C MET A 155 -3.84 15.16 14.82
N LYS A 156 -2.69 14.99 15.46
CA LYS A 156 -1.78 16.08 15.82
C LYS A 156 -1.06 16.67 14.61
N TYR A 157 -0.52 15.85 13.71
CA TYR A 157 0.44 16.30 12.68
C TYR A 157 -0.08 16.29 11.24
N TYR A 158 -1.05 15.43 10.90
CA TYR A 158 -1.41 15.15 9.51
C TYR A 158 -2.88 15.40 9.18
N ALA A 159 -3.78 15.17 10.13
CA ALA A 159 -5.21 15.32 9.93
C ALA A 159 -5.60 16.79 9.72
N ASP A 160 -6.27 17.07 8.60
CA ASP A 160 -6.84 18.39 8.36
C ASP A 160 -8.03 18.71 9.29
N GLU A 161 -8.45 19.98 9.30
CA GLU A 161 -9.56 20.43 10.14
C GLU A 161 -10.91 19.75 9.79
N GLU A 162 -11.11 19.36 8.52
CA GLU A 162 -12.34 18.70 8.09
C GLU A 162 -12.41 17.29 8.65
N TRP A 163 -11.34 16.52 8.52
CA TRP A 163 -11.19 15.16 9.05
C TRP A 163 -11.32 15.16 10.57
N ARG A 164 -10.62 16.08 11.26
CA ARG A 164 -10.69 16.23 12.72
C ARG A 164 -12.10 16.53 13.20
N ARG A 165 -12.85 17.38 12.48
CA ARG A 165 -14.26 17.67 12.81
C ARG A 165 -15.13 16.43 12.65
N LYS A 166 -15.03 15.72 11.52
CA LYS A 166 -15.80 14.48 11.28
C LYS A 166 -15.50 13.43 12.34
N TRP A 167 -14.23 13.27 12.70
CA TRP A 167 -13.81 12.35 13.75
C TRP A 167 -14.46 12.69 15.10
N GLN A 168 -14.50 13.97 15.48
CA GLN A 168 -15.14 14.41 16.73
C GLN A 168 -16.66 14.21 16.73
N GLU A 169 -17.32 14.29 15.57
CA GLU A 169 -18.76 14.01 15.44
C GLU A 169 -19.06 12.53 15.70
N GLU A 170 -18.20 11.63 15.22
CA GLU A 170 -18.33 10.18 15.40
C GLU A 170 -17.87 9.72 16.79
N TYR A 171 -16.83 10.36 17.34
CA TYR A 171 -16.23 10.04 18.64
C TYR A 171 -16.20 11.28 19.56
N PRO A 172 -17.34 11.71 20.14
CA PRO A 172 -17.42 12.93 20.93
C PRO A 172 -16.53 12.96 22.18
N ASP A 173 -16.20 11.79 22.72
CA ASP A 173 -15.37 11.64 23.93
C ASP A 173 -13.86 11.62 23.63
N PHE A 174 -13.47 11.57 22.35
CA PHE A 174 -12.05 11.64 21.97
C PHE A 174 -11.48 13.02 22.29
N VAL A 175 -10.36 13.05 23.01
CA VAL A 175 -9.67 14.31 23.33
C VAL A 175 -8.79 14.68 22.14
N MET A 176 -9.29 15.60 21.32
CA MET A 176 -8.57 16.09 20.15
C MET A 176 -7.30 16.86 20.55
N PRO A 177 -6.10 16.44 20.11
CA PRO A 177 -4.86 17.16 20.41
C PRO A 177 -4.82 18.51 19.69
N GLU A 178 -3.97 19.44 20.11
CA GLU A 178 -3.71 20.65 19.30
C GLU A 178 -3.04 20.23 17.97
N HIS A 179 -3.37 20.91 16.87
CA HIS A 179 -2.67 20.66 15.60
C HIS A 179 -1.30 21.32 15.65
N GLU A 180 -0.26 20.59 15.25
CA GLU A 180 1.11 21.09 15.15
C GLU A 180 1.70 20.69 13.80
N ASP A 181 2.53 21.56 13.22
CA ASP A 181 3.35 21.16 12.06
C ASP A 181 4.39 20.13 12.53
N PRO A 182 4.66 19.07 11.74
CA PRO A 182 5.66 18.09 12.11
C PRO A 182 7.08 18.72 12.13
N PRO A 183 8.00 18.19 12.95
CA PRO A 183 9.35 18.73 13.12
C PRO A 183 10.26 18.62 11.88
N TYR A 184 9.92 17.76 10.92
CA TYR A 184 10.67 17.55 9.68
C TYR A 184 9.79 17.79 8.45
N ASP A 185 10.41 17.77 7.27
CA ASP A 185 9.78 18.07 5.97
C ASP A 185 10.38 17.17 4.88
N ARG A 186 10.46 15.87 5.21
CA ARG A 186 10.97 14.79 4.36
C ARG A 186 9.88 14.24 3.45
N ASP A 187 8.61 14.23 3.86
CA ASP A 187 7.51 13.60 3.12
C ASP A 187 7.36 14.19 1.71
N ARG A 188 7.54 15.50 1.54
CA ARG A 188 7.50 16.15 0.20
C ARG A 188 8.62 15.72 -0.77
N LEU A 189 9.67 15.07 -0.25
CA LEU A 189 10.81 14.58 -1.00
C LEU A 189 10.75 13.07 -1.22
N LEU A 190 9.78 12.38 -0.62
CA LEU A 190 9.63 10.95 -0.79
C LEU A 190 9.24 10.62 -2.24
N PRO A 191 9.68 9.47 -2.76
CA PRO A 191 9.11 8.94 -3.99
C PRO A 191 7.61 8.74 -3.80
N HIS A 192 6.83 9.04 -4.84
CA HIS A 192 5.40 8.76 -4.87
C HIS A 192 5.08 7.84 -6.06
N PRO A 193 4.05 6.98 -5.94
CA PRO A 193 3.56 6.23 -7.08
C PRO A 193 3.00 7.18 -8.15
N ASP A 194 3.34 6.92 -9.41
CA ASP A 194 2.66 7.55 -10.54
C ASP A 194 1.38 6.74 -10.83
N TYR A 195 0.24 7.26 -10.40
CA TYR A 195 -1.07 6.65 -10.68
C TYR A 195 -1.59 6.99 -12.09
N GLY A 196 -0.79 7.67 -12.92
CA GLY A 196 -1.26 8.26 -14.16
C GLY A 196 -2.23 9.43 -13.91
N PRO A 197 -2.83 9.98 -14.97
CA PRO A 197 -3.87 10.98 -14.82
C PRO A 197 -5.07 10.36 -14.08
N PRO A 198 -5.74 11.11 -13.17
CA PRO A 198 -6.99 10.63 -12.58
C PRO A 198 -7.94 10.25 -13.70
N SER A 199 -8.56 9.08 -13.62
CA SER A 199 -9.68 8.72 -14.48
C SER A 199 -10.70 9.86 -14.40
N GLU A 200 -11.16 10.37 -15.56
CA GLU A 200 -12.22 11.36 -15.56
C GLU A 200 -13.39 10.79 -14.75
N PRO A 201 -13.98 11.55 -13.81
CA PRO A 201 -15.13 11.06 -13.07
C PRO A 201 -16.19 10.72 -14.11
N ASP A 202 -16.60 9.45 -14.15
CA ASP A 202 -17.72 9.01 -14.96
C ASP A 202 -18.87 9.97 -14.67
N SER A 203 -19.26 10.71 -15.71
CA SER A 203 -20.34 11.68 -15.64
C SER A 203 -21.61 10.90 -15.37
N VAL A 204 -21.98 10.78 -14.10
CA VAL A 204 -23.27 10.23 -13.68
C VAL A 204 -24.34 11.07 -14.36
N ASN A 205 -25.05 10.46 -15.31
CA ASN A 205 -26.19 11.04 -16.01
C ASN A 205 -27.44 10.28 -15.59
#